data_AF-A0A2V7P3F4-F1
#
_entry.id   AF-A0A2V7P3F4-F1
#
_cell.length_a   1.000
_cell.length_b   1.000
_cell.length_c   1.000
_cell.angle_alpha   90.00
_cell.angle_beta   90.00
_cell.angle_gamma   90.00
#
_symmetry.space_group_name_H-M   'P 1'
#
loop_
_entity.id
_entity.type
_entity.pdbx_description
1 polymer ?
#
loop_
_entity_poly.entity_id
_entity_poly.type
_entity_poly.pdbx_seq_one_letter_code
_entity_poly.pdbx_strand_id
1 'polypeptide(L)'
;MTPMAAVLVAAVVFSAFPPRIAAQRAQKDGRSWNTSHIALASAFSVALWIDAGQTREAMRRGYRETNPILGPHPSVGQVNTYTAVAGLAVLGTAAALGGRVRPWLLAVALAVETFAITSTMRQGIAIRVP
;
A
#
# COMPACT_ATOMS: atom_id res chain seq x y z
N MET A 1 -16.93 9.41 23.72
CA MET A 1 -16.10 9.90 22.59
C MET A 1 -16.76 9.37 21.32
N THR A 2 -17.11 10.26 20.41
CA THR A 2 -18.16 10.12 19.39
C THR A 2 -17.79 9.18 18.22
N PRO A 3 -18.74 8.41 17.66
CA PRO A 3 -18.51 7.41 16.61
C PRO A 3 -18.39 7.99 15.18
N MET A 4 -17.93 9.24 15.03
CA MET A 4 -17.86 9.92 13.72
C MET A 4 -16.54 9.72 12.97
N ALA A 5 -15.46 9.28 13.63
CA ALA A 5 -14.13 9.21 13.00
C ALA A 5 -13.94 7.98 12.08
N ALA A 6 -14.77 6.94 12.23
CA ALA A 6 -14.63 5.70 11.45
C ALA A 6 -15.25 5.78 10.04
N VAL A 7 -16.06 6.81 9.76
CA VAL A 7 -16.76 6.95 8.47
C VAL A 7 -15.96 7.75 7.44
N LEU A 8 -14.91 8.47 7.84
CA LEU A 8 -14.18 9.39 6.96
C LEU A 8 -13.01 8.76 6.18
N VAL A 9 -12.55 7.57 6.54
CA VAL A 9 -11.45 6.90 5.81
C VAL A 9 -11.93 6.22 4.51
N ALA A 10 -13.23 5.95 4.38
CA ALA A 10 -13.83 5.45 3.15
C ALA A 10 -14.25 6.57 2.16
N ALA A 11 -14.27 7.84 2.57
CA ALA A 11 -14.94 8.91 1.84
C ALA A 11 -14.05 9.76 0.92
N VAL A 12 -12.72 9.56 0.88
CA VAL A 12 -11.82 10.38 0.03
C VAL A 12 -11.56 9.77 -1.36
N VAL A 13 -12.14 8.62 -1.69
CA VAL A 13 -11.91 7.96 -2.99
C VAL A 13 -12.94 8.34 -4.07
N PHE A 14 -14.00 9.10 -3.77
CA PHE A 14 -15.18 9.16 -4.65
C PHE A 14 -15.48 10.48 -5.39
N SER A 15 -14.50 11.36 -5.67
CA SER A 15 -14.76 12.53 -6.51
C SER A 15 -13.62 12.89 -7.48
N ALA A 16 -13.20 11.91 -8.26
CA ALA A 16 -12.62 12.20 -9.57
C ALA A 16 -13.10 11.15 -10.56
N PHE A 17 -14.41 11.14 -10.86
CA PHE A 17 -14.82 10.57 -12.14
C PHE A 17 -14.17 11.44 -13.21
N PRO A 18 -13.17 10.93 -13.96
CA PRO A 18 -12.66 11.70 -15.09
C PRO A 18 -13.85 12.00 -16.00
N PRO A 19 -13.96 13.22 -16.56
CA PRO A 19 -15.00 13.51 -17.54
C PRO A 19 -14.99 12.40 -18.59
N ARG A 20 -16.16 11.94 -19.08
CA ARG A 20 -16.27 10.77 -19.96
C ARG A 20 -15.26 10.77 -21.12
N ILE A 21 -14.90 11.96 -21.62
CA ILE A 21 -13.87 12.18 -22.64
C ILE A 21 -12.47 11.75 -22.18
N ALA A 22 -12.06 12.06 -20.95
CA ALA A 22 -10.79 11.62 -20.37
C ALA A 22 -10.77 10.11 -20.09
N ALA A 23 -11.90 9.52 -19.66
CA ALA A 23 -12.03 8.07 -19.51
C ALA A 23 -11.90 7.34 -20.85
N GLN A 24 -12.58 7.84 -21.89
CA GLN A 24 -12.51 7.28 -23.25
C GLN A 24 -11.11 7.43 -23.87
N ARG A 25 -10.43 8.56 -23.67
CA ARG A 25 -9.03 8.74 -24.09
C ARG A 25 -8.10 7.78 -23.36
N ALA A 26 -8.23 7.66 -22.04
CA ALA A 26 -7.44 6.72 -21.26
C ALA A 26 -7.67 5.26 -21.71
N GLN A 27 -8.89 4.89 -22.07
CA GLN A 27 -9.20 3.58 -22.62
C GLN A 27 -8.53 3.36 -23.99
N LYS A 28 -8.60 4.34 -24.88
CA LYS A 28 -7.96 4.28 -26.22
C LYS A 28 -6.44 4.21 -26.13
N ASP A 29 -5.84 4.92 -25.17
CA ASP A 29 -4.39 4.95 -24.94
C ASP A 29 -3.89 3.76 -24.09
N GLY A 30 -4.76 2.80 -23.77
CA GLY A 30 -4.42 1.64 -22.94
C GLY A 30 -4.09 1.98 -21.49
N ARG A 31 -4.48 3.15 -20.99
CA ARG A 31 -4.31 3.63 -19.61
C ARG A 31 -5.50 3.34 -18.70
N SER A 32 -6.62 2.82 -19.22
CA SER A 32 -7.77 2.45 -18.40
C SER A 32 -7.41 1.37 -17.36
N TRP A 33 -8.04 1.43 -16.20
CA TRP A 33 -7.97 0.38 -15.20
C TRP A 33 -8.96 -0.73 -15.55
N ASN A 34 -8.57 -1.97 -15.34
CA ASN A 34 -9.45 -3.13 -15.41
C ASN A 34 -9.50 -3.82 -14.04
N THR A 35 -10.36 -4.83 -13.91
CA THR A 35 -10.55 -5.56 -12.66
C THR A 35 -9.25 -6.14 -12.11
N SER A 36 -8.37 -6.69 -12.96
CA SER A 36 -7.09 -7.26 -12.54
C SER A 36 -6.12 -6.20 -12.00
N HIS A 37 -6.09 -5.01 -12.61
CA HIS A 37 -5.29 -3.89 -12.09
C HIS A 37 -5.77 -3.46 -10.70
N ILE A 38 -7.10 -3.37 -10.53
CA ILE A 38 -7.72 -3.01 -9.24
C ILE A 38 -7.39 -4.07 -8.20
N ALA A 39 -7.57 -5.35 -8.53
CA ALA A 39 -7.26 -6.46 -7.62
C ALA A 39 -5.79 -6.45 -7.16
N LEU A 40 -4.84 -6.24 -8.07
CA LEU A 40 -3.42 -6.14 -7.73
C LEU A 40 -3.12 -4.93 -6.83
N ALA A 41 -3.69 -3.76 -7.13
CA ALA A 41 -3.51 -2.57 -6.31
C ALA A 41 -4.11 -2.72 -4.91
N SER A 42 -5.29 -3.34 -4.80
CA SER A 42 -5.92 -3.66 -3.52
C SER A 42 -5.12 -4.67 -2.73
N ALA A 43 -4.66 -5.76 -3.36
CA ALA A 43 -3.83 -6.77 -2.72
C ALA A 43 -2.49 -6.19 -2.22
N PHE A 44 -1.82 -5.39 -3.05
CA PHE A 44 -0.60 -4.67 -2.65
C PHE A 44 -0.86 -3.78 -1.44
N SER A 45 -1.96 -3.00 -1.47
CA SER A 45 -2.30 -2.11 -0.36
C SER A 45 -2.49 -2.91 0.93
N VAL A 46 -3.28 -3.98 0.91
CA VAL A 46 -3.49 -4.84 2.10
C VAL A 46 -2.16 -5.43 2.61
N ALA A 47 -1.30 -5.93 1.72
CA ALA A 47 0.00 -6.46 2.08
C ALA A 47 0.88 -5.38 2.76
N LEU A 48 0.94 -4.18 2.19
CA LEU A 48 1.67 -3.05 2.76
C LEU A 48 1.16 -2.67 4.17
N TRP A 49 -0.15 -2.72 4.41
CA TRP A 49 -0.73 -2.49 5.74
C TRP A 49 -0.35 -3.59 6.74
N ILE A 50 -0.33 -4.85 6.29
CA ILE A 50 0.09 -6.00 7.10
C ILE A 50 1.56 -5.86 7.49
N ASP A 51 2.45 -5.58 6.53
CA ASP A 51 3.89 -5.38 6.76
C ASP A 51 4.12 -4.28 7.80
N ALA A 52 3.51 -3.10 7.60
CA ALA A 52 3.59 -2.01 8.56
C ALA A 52 3.06 -2.42 9.95
N GLY A 53 2.03 -3.26 10.02
CA GLY A 53 1.52 -3.83 11.26
C GLY A 53 2.55 -4.71 11.96
N GLN A 54 3.21 -5.60 11.22
CA GLN A 54 4.26 -6.46 11.75
C GLN A 54 5.48 -5.66 12.21
N THR A 55 5.89 -4.63 11.45
CA THR A 55 7.00 -3.74 11.83
C THR A 55 6.73 -3.04 13.16
N ARG A 56 5.50 -2.54 13.38
CA ARG A 56 5.11 -1.94 14.67
C ARG A 56 5.14 -2.94 15.82
N GLU A 57 4.72 -4.18 15.59
CA GLU A 57 4.76 -5.24 16.61
C GLU A 57 6.20 -5.70 16.90
N ALA A 58 7.04 -5.82 15.87
CA ALA A 58 8.47 -6.10 16.00
C ALA A 58 9.15 -5.06 16.88
N MET A 59 8.86 -3.78 16.64
CA MET A 59 9.37 -2.68 17.46
C MET A 59 8.94 -2.78 18.93
N ARG A 60 7.67 -3.17 19.22
CA ARG A 60 7.21 -3.39 20.60
C ARG A 60 7.96 -4.51 21.30
N ARG A 61 8.45 -5.49 20.55
CA ARG A 61 9.26 -6.61 21.05
C ARG A 61 10.76 -6.29 21.11
N GLY A 62 11.15 -5.05 20.81
CA GLY A 62 12.55 -4.61 20.87
C GLY A 62 13.40 -5.02 19.67
N TYR A 63 12.79 -5.43 18.54
CA TYR A 63 13.54 -5.69 17.31
C TYR A 63 14.17 -4.40 16.79
N ARG A 64 15.37 -4.55 16.24
CA ARG A 64 16.13 -3.47 15.61
C ARG A 64 15.84 -3.49 14.11
N GLU A 65 15.29 -2.40 13.59
CA GLU A 65 14.98 -2.26 12.16
C GLU A 65 16.29 -2.19 11.36
N THR A 66 16.37 -2.97 10.28
CA THR A 66 17.53 -3.03 9.38
C THR A 66 17.41 -2.08 8.19
N ASN A 67 16.22 -1.56 7.92
CA ASN A 67 15.98 -0.60 6.85
C ASN A 67 16.75 0.71 7.13
N PRO A 68 17.76 1.07 6.31
CA PRO A 68 18.58 2.25 6.55
C PRO A 68 17.80 3.56 6.46
N ILE A 69 16.64 3.58 5.79
CA ILE A 69 15.78 4.77 5.66
C ILE A 69 15.03 5.05 6.98
N LEU A 70 14.55 4.01 7.65
CA LEU A 70 13.83 4.13 8.92
C LEU A 70 14.78 4.24 10.11
N GLY A 71 16.01 3.76 9.96
CA GLY A 71 17.00 3.68 11.04
C GLY A 71 16.66 2.57 12.05
N PRO A 72 17.50 2.36 13.08
CA PRO A 72 17.43 1.17 13.93
C PRO A 72 16.22 1.10 14.88
N HIS A 73 15.67 2.26 15.24
CA HIS A 73 14.57 2.40 16.19
C HIS A 73 13.57 3.46 15.69
N PRO A 74 12.86 3.21 14.58
CA PRO A 74 11.90 4.17 14.07
C PRO A 74 10.77 4.35 15.08
N SER A 75 10.18 5.54 15.13
CA SER A 75 8.91 5.77 15.85
C SER A 75 7.72 5.22 15.05
N VAL A 76 6.59 4.96 15.73
CA VAL A 76 5.34 4.56 15.04
C VAL A 76 4.92 5.60 14.00
N GLY A 77 5.13 6.89 14.28
CA GLY A 77 4.86 7.97 13.33
C GLY A 77 5.73 7.89 12.08
N GLN A 78 7.03 7.59 12.22
CA GLN A 78 7.92 7.39 11.08
C GLN A 78 7.50 6.19 10.22
N VAL A 79 7.14 5.06 10.84
CA VAL A 79 6.62 3.90 10.11
C VAL A 79 5.35 4.27 9.34
N ASN A 80 4.40 4.95 9.98
CA ASN A 80 3.16 5.39 9.31
C ASN A 80 3.44 6.30 8.11
N THR A 81 4.31 7.29 8.27
CA THR A 81 4.68 8.21 7.19
C THR A 81 5.36 7.47 6.06
N TYR A 82 6.30 6.58 6.37
CA TYR A 82 6.98 5.77 5.36
C TYR A 82 6.00 4.88 4.59
N THR A 83 5.12 4.16 5.28
CA THR A 83 4.08 3.34 4.67
C THR A 83 3.17 4.16 3.76
N ALA A 84 2.74 5.34 4.22
CA ALA A 84 1.89 6.23 3.41
C ALA A 84 2.63 6.72 2.15
N VAL A 85 3.88 7.16 2.28
CA VAL A 85 4.71 7.61 1.17
C VAL A 85 4.98 6.48 0.18
N ALA A 86 5.32 5.28 0.67
CA ALA A 86 5.54 4.10 -0.17
C ALA A 86 4.27 3.71 -0.95
N GLY A 87 3.12 3.66 -0.26
CA GLY A 87 1.84 3.37 -0.89
C GLY A 87 1.47 4.40 -1.97
N LEU A 88 1.60 5.70 -1.66
CA LEU A 88 1.36 6.77 -2.62
C LEU A 88 2.33 6.73 -3.81
N ALA A 89 3.61 6.42 -3.57
CA ALA A 89 4.61 6.31 -4.62
C ALA A 89 4.27 5.17 -5.59
N VAL A 90 3.97 3.97 -5.08
CA VAL A 90 3.64 2.80 -5.92
C VAL A 90 2.32 3.01 -6.66
N LEU A 91 1.25 3.41 -5.95
CA LEU A 91 -0.06 3.60 -6.56
C LEU A 91 -0.10 4.80 -7.51
N GLY A 92 0.58 5.90 -7.17
CA GLY A 92 0.72 7.07 -8.03
C GLY A 92 1.50 6.75 -9.31
N THR A 93 2.61 6.02 -9.19
CA THR A 93 3.37 5.54 -10.36
C THR A 93 2.50 4.60 -11.21
N ALA A 94 1.78 3.66 -10.58
CA ALA A 94 0.86 2.76 -11.28
C ALA A 94 -0.23 3.53 -12.04
N ALA A 95 -0.77 4.60 -11.45
CA ALA A 95 -1.76 5.46 -12.09
C ALA A 95 -1.19 6.24 -13.30
N ALA A 96 0.08 6.66 -13.24
CA ALA A 96 0.75 7.34 -14.34
C ALA A 96 1.14 6.40 -15.50
N LEU A 97 1.37 5.12 -15.22
CA LEU A 97 1.79 4.13 -16.21
C LEU A 97 0.65 3.62 -17.11
N GLY A 98 1.01 3.20 -18.32
CA GLY A 98 0.12 2.48 -19.24
C GLY A 98 -0.19 1.06 -18.78
N GLY A 99 -1.31 0.50 -19.24
CA GLY A 99 -1.86 -0.79 -18.82
C GLY A 99 -1.00 -2.00 -19.17
N ARG A 100 0.03 -1.86 -20.02
CA ARG A 100 1.02 -2.92 -20.26
C ARG A 100 2.03 -3.05 -19.11
N VAL A 101 2.42 -1.93 -18.51
CA VAL A 101 3.50 -1.88 -17.49
C VAL A 101 2.92 -1.86 -16.08
N ARG A 102 1.77 -1.21 -15.88
CA ARG A 102 1.06 -1.14 -14.59
C ARG A 102 0.94 -2.49 -13.86
N PRO A 103 0.45 -3.58 -14.48
CA PRO A 103 0.27 -4.84 -13.77
C PRO A 103 1.61 -5.45 -13.32
N TRP A 104 2.69 -5.28 -14.08
CA TRP A 104 4.01 -5.73 -13.67
C TRP A 104 4.53 -4.98 -12.45
N LEU A 105 4.42 -3.65 -12.44
CA LEU A 105 4.79 -2.84 -11.27
C LEU A 105 4.02 -3.29 -10.02
N LEU A 106 2.70 -3.42 -10.13
CA LEU A 106 1.85 -3.81 -9.00
C LEU A 106 2.13 -5.23 -8.53
N ALA A 107 2.39 -6.17 -9.45
CA ALA A 107 2.72 -7.55 -9.12
C ALA A 107 4.09 -7.65 -8.43
N VAL A 108 5.11 -6.92 -8.90
CA VAL A 108 6.43 -6.86 -8.26
C VAL A 108 6.31 -6.24 -6.87
N ALA A 109 5.60 -5.12 -6.73
CA ALA A 109 5.38 -4.48 -5.43
C ALA A 109 4.68 -5.45 -4.45
N LEU A 110 3.61 -6.11 -4.88
CA LEU A 110 2.93 -7.14 -4.08
C LEU A 110 3.85 -8.30 -3.68
N ALA A 111 4.70 -8.77 -4.60
CA ALA A 111 5.64 -9.84 -4.32
C ALA A 111 6.68 -9.44 -3.25
N VAL A 112 7.18 -8.20 -3.30
CA VAL A 112 8.10 -7.65 -2.28
C VAL A 112 7.44 -7.61 -0.91
N GLU A 113 6.22 -7.05 -0.80
CA GLU A 113 5.48 -7.00 0.46
C GLU A 113 5.20 -8.42 0.99
N THR A 114 4.77 -9.34 0.12
CA THR A 114 4.50 -10.74 0.53
C THR A 114 5.75 -11.44 1.05
N PHE A 115 6.91 -11.18 0.44
CA PHE A 115 8.20 -11.70 0.91
C PHE A 115 8.59 -11.11 2.27
N ALA A 116 8.41 -9.79 2.47
CA ALA A 116 8.65 -9.14 3.75
C ALA A 116 7.77 -9.74 4.86
N ILE A 117 6.47 -9.90 4.59
CA ILE A 117 5.50 -10.50 5.52
C ILE A 117 5.91 -11.92 5.92
N THR A 118 6.23 -12.75 4.93
CA THR A 118 6.61 -14.15 5.17
C THR A 118 7.93 -14.28 5.90
N SER A 119 8.91 -13.41 5.63
CA SER A 119 10.16 -13.31 6.38
C SER A 119 9.90 -12.98 7.85
N THR A 120 9.03 -11.99 8.11
CA THR A 120 8.69 -11.54 9.47
C THR A 120 7.84 -12.58 10.23
N MET A 121 6.96 -13.31 9.53
CA MET A 121 6.22 -14.45 10.11
C MET A 121 7.15 -15.57 10.57
N ARG A 122 8.22 -15.88 9.82
CA ARG A 122 9.23 -16.87 10.21
C ARG A 122 9.99 -16.47 11.48
N GLN A 123 10.00 -15.19 11.82
CA GLN A 123 10.57 -14.66 13.07
C GLN A 123 9.55 -14.64 14.23
N GLY A 124 8.34 -15.19 14.02
CA GLY A 124 7.29 -15.31 15.04
C GLY A 124 6.53 -14.00 15.29
N ILE A 125 6.66 -13.01 14.41
CA ILE A 125 5.99 -11.71 14.53
C ILE A 125 4.69 -11.78 13.71
N ALA A 126 3.60 -12.08 14.40
CA ALA A 126 2.24 -12.03 13.85
C ALA A 126 1.57 -10.71 14.19
N ILE A 127 0.72 -10.21 13.30
CA ILE A 127 -0.09 -9.01 13.54
C ILE A 127 -1.05 -9.30 14.71
N ARG A 128 -1.08 -8.42 15.72
CA ARG A 128 -2.24 -8.30 16.61
C ARG A 128 -3.14 -7.21 16.07
N VAL A 129 -4.27 -7.62 15.51
CA VAL A 129 -5.37 -6.69 15.23
C VAL A 129 -6.06 -6.44 16.58
N PRO A 130 -6.20 -5.19 17.06
CA PRO A 130 -6.97 -4.89 18.27
C PRO A 130 -8.45 -5.18 18.09
#